data_AF-A0A2H5XEE1-F1
#
_entry.id   AF-A0A2H5XEE1-F1
#
_cell.length_a   1.000
_cell.length_b   1.000
_cell.length_c   1.000
_cell.angle_alpha   90.00
_cell.angle_beta   90.00
_cell.angle_gamma   90.00
#
_symmetry.space_group_name_H-M   'P 1'
#
loop_
_entity.id
_entity.type
_entity.pdbx_description
1 polymer ?
#
loop_
_entity_poly.entity_id
_entity_poly.type
_entity_poly.pdbx_seq_one_letter_code
_entity_poly.pdbx_strand_id
1 'polypeptide(L)' 'MLGPTELLIIGGVVVLLFGAKKVPELLGSLGQGIKEFKKAMREEEDAPKSTEAEGSSTPRSTQAK' A
#
# COMPACT_ATOMS: atom_id res chain seq x y z
N MET A 1 -26.48 -2.34 -0.38
CA MET A 1 -25.23 -2.34 0.40
C MET A 1 -24.23 -3.16 -0.37
N LEU A 2 -23.18 -2.56 -0.92
CA LEU A 2 -22.13 -3.32 -1.62
C LEU A 2 -21.37 -4.12 -0.57
N GLY A 3 -21.52 -5.44 -0.61
CA GLY A 3 -20.83 -6.35 0.28
C GLY A 3 -19.41 -6.67 -0.20
N PRO A 4 -18.57 -7.24 0.67
CA PRO A 4 -17.25 -7.74 0.29
C PRO A 4 -17.31 -8.69 -0.93
N THR A 5 -18.38 -9.48 -1.01
CA THR A 5 -18.64 -10.42 -2.11
C THR A 5 -18.81 -9.73 -3.46
N GLU A 6 -19.61 -8.66 -3.54
CA GLU A 6 -19.78 -7.88 -4.77
C GLU A 6 -18.46 -7.29 -5.27
N LEU A 7 -17.65 -6.75 -4.34
CA LEU A 7 -16.34 -6.18 -4.65
C LEU A 7 -15.38 -7.25 -5.19
N LEU A 8 -15.45 -8.46 -4.65
CA LEU A 8 -14.66 -9.62 -5.09
C LEU A 8 -15.03 -10.06 -6.51
N ILE A 9 -16.33 -10.08 -6.83
CA ILE A 9 -16.83 -10.42 -8.17
C ILE A 9 -16.36 -9.36 -9.18
N ILE A 10 -16.53 -8.08 -8.87
CA ILE A 10 -16.10 -6.98 -9.75
C ILE A 10 -14.57 -7.03 -9.94
N GLY A 11 -13.81 -7.20 -8.85
CA GLY A 11 -12.37 -7.39 -8.90
C GLY A 11 -11.97 -8.59 -9.76
N GLY A 12 -12.69 -9.71 -9.66
CA GLY A 12 -12.50 -10.90 -10.48
C GLY A 12 -12.71 -10.64 -11.97
N VAL A 13 -13.76 -9.89 -12.34
CA VAL A 13 -14.01 -9.50 -13.74
C VAL A 13 -12.90 -8.59 -14.26
N VAL A 14 -12.45 -7.61 -13.47
CA VAL A 14 -11.32 -6.73 -13.83
C VAL A 14 -10.05 -7.56 -14.03
N VAL A 15 -9.77 -8.52 -13.15
CA VAL A 15 -8.63 -9.44 -13.28
C VAL A 15 -8.76 -10.34 -14.51
N LEU A 16 -9.96 -10.73 -14.91
CA LEU A 16 -10.16 -11.54 -16.12
C LEU A 16 -9.93 -10.72 -17.40
N LEU A 17 -10.32 -9.45 -17.42
CA LEU A 17 -10.15 -8.55 -18.57
C LEU A 17 -8.69 -8.08 -18.73
N PHE A 18 -8.06 -7.66 -17.64
CA PHE A 18 -6.71 -7.09 -17.65
C PHE A 18 -5.63 -8.13 -17.35
N GLY A 19 -5.98 -9.26 -16.75
CA GLY A 19 -5.06 -10.30 -16.31
C GLY A 19 -4.55 -10.07 -14.88
N ALA A 20 -4.37 -11.16 -14.13
CA ALA A 20 -3.88 -11.14 -12.75
C ALA A 20 -2.48 -10.54 -12.59
N LYS A 21 -1.68 -10.50 -13.65
CA LYS A 21 -0.35 -9.88 -13.66
C LYS A 21 -0.39 -8.36 -13.81
N LYS A 22 -1.39 -7.80 -14.51
CA LYS A 22 -1.44 -6.36 -14.81
C LYS A 22 -1.89 -5.53 -13.63
N VAL A 23 -2.79 -6.04 -12.80
CA VAL A 23 -3.25 -5.36 -11.58
C VAL A 23 -2.08 -5.03 -10.63
N PRO A 24 -1.26 -6.00 -10.16
CA PRO A 24 -0.14 -5.69 -9.26
C PRO A 24 0.97 -4.87 -9.94
N GLU A 25 1.18 -5.03 -11.25
CA GLU A 25 2.15 -4.25 -12.02
C GLU A 25 1.76 -2.76 -12.04
N LEU A 26 0.49 -2.46 -12.34
CA LEU A 26 -0.05 -1.10 -12.34
C LEU A 26 -0.09 -0.47 -10.94
N LEU A 27 -0.57 -1.22 -9.94
CA LEU A 27 -0.58 -0.76 -8.56
C LEU A 27 0.84 -0.53 -8.02
N GLY A 28 1.82 -1.33 -8.43
CA GLY A 28 3.22 -1.16 -8.08
C GLY A 28 3.77 0.17 -8.61
N SER A 29 3.61 0.45 -9.90
CA SER A 29 4.08 1.70 -10.51
C SER A 29 3.35 2.93 -9.95
N LEU A 30 2.03 2.84 -9.74
CA LEU A 30 1.24 3.92 -9.12
C LEU A 30 1.64 4.14 -7.67
N GLY A 31 1.85 3.07 -6.91
CA GLY A 31 2.24 3.12 -5.50
C GLY A 31 3.60 3.77 -5.28
N GLN A 32 4.57 3.47 -6.16
CA GLN A 32 5.88 4.16 -6.15
C GLN A 32 5.72 5.66 -6.43
N GLY A 33 4.95 6.04 -7.46
CA GLY A 33 4.70 7.44 -7.78
C GLY A 33 4.00 8.20 -6.64
N ILE A 34 2.97 7.60 -6.02
CA ILE A 34 2.28 8.20 -4.86
C ILE A 34 3.22 8.32 -3.66
N LYS A 35 4.10 7.33 -3.42
CA LYS A 35 5.08 7.36 -2.33
C LYS A 35 6.10 8.49 -2.52
N GLU A 36 6.62 8.63 -3.73
CA GLU A 36 7.56 9.71 -4.08
C GLU A 36 6.88 11.08 -4.03
N PHE A 37 5.66 11.19 -4.55
CA PHE A 37 4.85 12.40 -4.45
C PHE A 37 4.61 12.81 -2.99
N LYS A 38 4.21 11.87 -2.13
CA LYS A 38 4.00 12.12 -0.70
C LYS A 38 5.29 12.47 0.04
N LYS A 39 6.44 11.95 -0.41
CA LYS A 39 7.76 12.29 0.13
C LYS A 39 8.14 13.73 -0.24
N ALA A 40 8.02 14.09 -1.51
CA ALA A 40 8.32 15.44 -2.01
C ALA A 40 7.44 16.50 -1.35
N MET A 41 6.13 16.25 -1.24
CA MET A 41 5.19 17.16 -0.56
C MET A 41 5.53 17.34 0.92
N ARG A 42 5.97 16.28 1.61
CA ARG A 42 6.41 16.38 3.02
C ARG A 42 7.73 17.10 3.21
N GLU A 43 8.63 16.99 2.23
CA GLU A 43 9.93 17.67 2.23
C GLU A 43 9.77 19.17 1.96
N GLU A 44 8.72 19.58 1.24
CA GLU A 44 8.35 20.99 1.04
C GLU A 44 7.55 21.58 2.23
N GLU A 45 6.75 20.80 2.95
CA GLU A 45 5.94 21.29 4.08
C GLU A 45 6.66 21.29 5.44
N ASP A 46 7.65 20.44 5.70
CA ASP A 46 8.28 20.33 7.03
C ASP A 46 9.74 19.84 6.97
N ALA A 47 10.70 20.74 7.24
CA ALA A 47 11.99 20.36 7.79
C ALA A 47 11.95 20.48 9.33
N PRO A 48 12.50 19.54 10.12
CA PRO A 48 12.41 18.08 10.08
C PRO A 48 11.38 17.58 11.12
N LYS A 49 10.54 16.60 10.75
CA LYS A 49 9.90 15.72 11.74
C LYS A 49 10.10 14.27 11.32
N SER A 50 11.06 13.64 11.99
CA SER A 50 11.28 12.19 11.99
C SER A 50 9.99 11.43 12.26
N THR A 51 10.05 10.13 11.94
CA THR A 51 9.19 9.01 12.37
C THR A 51 8.31 8.43 11.25
N GLU A 52 8.89 7.37 10.67
CA GLU A 52 8.32 6.01 10.59
C GLU A 52 6.86 5.87 10.15
N ALA A 53 6.69 5.26 8.97
CA ALA A 53 5.56 4.37 8.75
C ALA A 53 6.01 2.96 9.16
N GLU A 54 5.62 2.58 10.37
CA GLU A 54 5.47 1.20 10.82
C GLU A 54 4.83 0.34 9.71
N GLY A 55 5.58 -0.63 9.22
CA GLY A 55 5.05 -1.87 8.68
C GLY A 55 5.12 -2.90 9.81
N SER A 56 3.97 -3.21 10.39
CA SER A 56 3.80 -4.23 11.41
C SER A 56 4.29 -5.60 10.92
N SER A 57 5.32 -6.15 11.56
CA SER A 57 5.42 -7.60 11.77
C SER A 57 6.27 -7.90 13.00
N THR A 58 5.53 -8.21 14.07
CA THR A 58 5.86 -9.17 15.13
C THR A 58 6.50 -8.61 16.41
N PRO A 59 5.87 -8.85 17.58
CA PRO A 59 6.21 -8.25 18.86
C PRO A 59 7.43 -8.90 19.52
N ARG A 60 8.20 -8.05 20.20
CA ARG A 60 8.93 -8.28 21.46
C ARG A 60 8.90 -9.72 22.00
N SER A 61 10.03 -10.43 21.92
CA SER A 61 10.42 -11.51 22.84
C SER A 61 11.94 -11.66 22.85
N THR A 62 12.62 -10.69 23.46
CA THR A 62 14.04 -10.79 23.90
C THR A 62 14.17 -10.22 25.31
N GLN A 63 13.71 -11.00 26.29
CA GLN A 63 14.13 -11.04 27.71
C GLN A 63 13.45 -12.30 28.28
N ALA A 64 14.09 -13.24 28.96
CA ALA A 64 14.95 -13.01 30.10
C ALA A 64 15.97 -14.14 30.29
N LYS A 65 17.10 -13.72 30.85
CA LYS A 65 18.01 -14.51 31.67
C LYS A 65 17.36 -14.80 33.03
#